data_AF-A0A5C6Z3D2-F1
#
_entry.id   AF-A0A5C6Z3D2-F1
#
_cell.length_a   1.000
_cell.length_b   1.000
_cell.length_c   1.000
_cell.angle_alpha   90.00
_cell.angle_beta   90.00
_cell.angle_gamma   90.00
#
_symmetry.space_group_name_H-M   'P 1'
#
loop_
_entity.id
_entity.type
_entity.pdbx_description
1 polymer ?
#
loop_
_entity_poly.entity_id
_entity_poly.type
_entity_poly.pdbx_seq_one_letter_code
_entity_poly.pdbx_strand_id
1 'polypeptide(L)'
;MKKHETVDLIKGKFTPEEAAEILFSIIGNKIKFNNRQIFSREERNLGNIDKYKRRLEELKESQTKISRLISEANAGNDILEINATIDIKINQ
;
A
#
# COMPACT_ATOMS: atom_id res chain seq x y z
N MET A 1 -8.73 -25.63 -14.02
CA MET A 1 -7.90 -25.68 -12.80
C MET A 1 -7.69 -24.25 -12.33
N LYS A 2 -8.12 -23.88 -11.12
CA LYS A 2 -7.96 -22.51 -10.61
C LYS A 2 -6.47 -22.28 -10.35
N LYS A 3 -5.84 -21.36 -11.07
CA LYS A 3 -4.43 -21.01 -10.87
C LYS A 3 -4.36 -20.00 -9.73
N HIS A 4 -3.63 -20.35 -8.68
CA HIS A 4 -3.44 -19.55 -7.47
C HIS A 4 -1.95 -19.52 -7.17
N GLU A 5 -1.41 -18.32 -6.98
CA GLU A 5 0.01 -18.12 -6.72
C GLU A 5 0.18 -16.99 -5.69
N THR A 6 1.16 -17.17 -4.80
CA THR A 6 1.52 -16.19 -3.77
C THR A 6 2.94 -15.71 -4.05
N VAL A 7 3.12 -14.39 -4.06
CA VAL A 7 4.43 -13.76 -4.28
C VAL A 7 4.78 -12.90 -3.07
N ASP A 8 5.91 -13.18 -2.42
CA ASP A 8 6.46 -12.34 -1.36
C ASP A 8 7.06 -11.07 -1.97
N LEU A 9 6.55 -9.90 -1.57
CA LEU A 9 7.06 -8.59 -1.99
C LEU A 9 8.06 -8.02 -0.99
N ILE A 10 7.80 -8.22 0.29
CA ILE A 10 8.66 -7.78 1.39
C ILE A 10 8.69 -8.91 2.40
N LYS A 11 9.90 -9.30 2.79
CA LYS A 11 10.11 -10.30 3.83
C LYS A 11 11.42 -10.00 4.53
N GLY A 12 11.34 -9.62 5.79
CA GLY A 12 12.52 -9.30 6.56
C GLY A 12 12.23 -8.57 7.85
N LYS A 13 13.32 -8.29 8.56
CA LYS A 13 13.35 -7.48 9.76
C LYS A 13 14.01 -6.15 9.42
N PHE A 14 13.35 -5.05 9.77
CA PHE A 14 13.75 -3.71 9.39
C PHE A 14 13.79 -2.82 10.62
N THR A 15 14.72 -1.87 10.63
CA THR A 15 14.65 -0.77 11.58
C THR A 15 13.39 0.08 11.32
N PRO A 16 12.91 0.86 12.30
CA PRO A 16 11.80 1.78 12.10
C PRO A 16 12.00 2.73 10.92
N GLU A 17 13.22 3.19 10.69
CA GLU A 17 13.58 4.06 9.56
C GLU A 17 13.49 3.33 8.21
N GLU A 18 14.07 2.12 8.11
CA GLU A 18 13.98 1.31 6.88
C GLU A 18 12.53 0.88 6.58
N ALA A 19 11.79 0.49 7.63
CA ALA A 19 10.37 0.16 7.53
C ALA A 19 9.56 1.35 6.99
N ALA A 20 9.82 2.55 7.51
CA ALA A 20 9.21 3.79 7.03
C ALA A 20 9.48 4.00 5.54
N GLU A 21 10.74 3.96 5.14
CA GLU A 21 11.13 4.21 3.75
C GLU A 21 10.43 3.25 2.78
N ILE A 22 10.47 1.95 3.07
CA ILE A 22 9.87 0.91 2.22
C ILE A 22 8.34 1.06 2.18
N LEU A 23 7.69 1.13 3.34
CA LEU A 23 6.22 1.15 3.43
C LEU A 23 5.63 2.46 2.86
N PHE A 24 6.22 3.60 3.18
CA PHE A 24 5.77 4.88 2.63
C PHE A 24 6.05 5.00 1.13
N SER A 25 7.15 4.41 0.62
CA SER A 25 7.39 4.36 -0.81
C SER A 25 6.28 3.58 -1.55
N ILE A 26 5.87 2.43 -1.03
CA ILE A 26 4.81 1.61 -1.65
C ILE A 26 3.45 2.32 -1.58
N ILE A 27 3.07 2.83 -0.40
CA ILE A 27 1.80 3.56 -0.25
C ILE A 27 1.79 4.82 -1.13
N GLY A 28 2.86 5.60 -1.10
CA GLY A 28 3.01 6.81 -1.90
C GLY A 28 2.88 6.51 -3.40
N ASN A 29 3.49 5.42 -3.88
CA ASN A 29 3.33 4.97 -5.26
C ASN A 29 1.87 4.61 -5.59
N LYS A 30 1.17 3.88 -4.71
CA LYS A 30 -0.25 3.57 -4.91
C LYS A 30 -1.12 4.83 -4.91
N ILE A 31 -0.86 5.80 -4.04
CA ILE A 31 -1.58 7.08 -4.02
C ILE A 31 -1.38 7.83 -5.34
N LYS A 32 -0.13 7.96 -5.80
CA LYS A 32 0.22 8.60 -7.09
C LYS A 32 -0.49 7.92 -8.26
N PHE A 33 -0.51 6.59 -8.28
CA PHE A 33 -1.23 5.82 -9.30
C PHE A 33 -2.73 6.14 -9.32
N ASN A 34 -3.40 6.11 -8.17
CA ASN A 34 -4.82 6.41 -8.08
C ASN A 34 -5.14 7.86 -8.47
N ASN A 35 -4.33 8.83 -8.04
CA ASN A 35 -4.47 10.23 -8.45
C ASN A 35 -4.34 10.40 -9.97
N ARG A 36 -3.36 9.73 -10.60
CA ARG A 36 -3.21 9.74 -12.07
C ARG A 36 -4.44 9.14 -12.77
N GLN A 37 -5.00 8.06 -12.23
CA GLN A 37 -6.20 7.44 -12.79
C GLN A 37 -7.44 8.33 -12.64
N ILE A 38 -7.56 9.05 -11.52
CA ILE A 38 -8.63 10.05 -11.31
C ILE A 38 -8.48 11.16 -12.35
N PHE A 39 -7.31 11.79 -12.41
CA PHE A 39 -7.03 12.88 -13.35
C PHE A 39 -7.30 12.48 -14.81
N SER A 40 -6.78 11.34 -15.25
CA SER A 40 -6.99 10.84 -16.61
C SER A 40 -8.46 10.55 -16.93
N ARG A 41 -9.28 10.19 -15.94
CA ARG A 41 -10.72 9.92 -16.13
C ARG A 41 -11.53 11.20 -16.12
N GLU A 42 -11.19 12.15 -15.25
CA GLU A 42 -11.79 13.48 -15.22
C GLU A 42 -11.55 14.21 -16.53
N GLU A 43 -10.32 14.22 -17.05
CA GLU A 43 -10.00 14.83 -18.36
C GLU A 43 -10.82 14.25 -19.51
N ARG A 44 -11.08 12.93 -19.47
CA ARG A 44 -11.83 12.22 -20.52
C ARG A 44 -13.33 12.18 -20.27
N ASN A 45 -13.83 12.83 -19.21
CA ASN A 45 -15.22 12.76 -18.76
C ASN A 45 -15.74 11.30 -18.61
N LEU A 46 -14.82 10.38 -18.29
CA LEU A 46 -15.13 8.97 -18.08
C LEU A 46 -15.65 8.82 -16.65
N GLY A 47 -16.97 8.95 -16.48
CA GLY A 47 -17.65 8.74 -15.20
C GLY A 47 -17.20 7.44 -14.52
N ASN A 48 -17.18 7.46 -13.18
CA ASN A 48 -16.66 6.43 -12.25
C ASN A 48 -15.22 6.69 -11.76
N ILE A 49 -15.04 7.77 -10.97
CA ILE A 49 -13.84 8.04 -10.16
C ILE A 49 -13.99 7.61 -8.69
N ASP A 50 -15.21 7.26 -8.28
CA ASP A 50 -15.57 6.96 -6.88
C ASP A 50 -14.73 5.81 -6.31
N LYS A 51 -14.50 4.77 -7.12
CA LYS A 51 -13.61 3.64 -6.78
C LYS A 51 -12.20 4.12 -6.41
N TYR A 52 -11.64 5.06 -7.17
CA TYR A 52 -10.29 5.57 -6.94
C TYR A 52 -10.25 6.51 -5.74
N LYS A 53 -11.30 7.31 -5.52
CA LYS A 53 -11.44 8.17 -4.33
C LYS A 53 -11.51 7.34 -3.05
N ARG A 54 -12.40 6.34 -2.98
CA ARG A 54 -12.46 5.41 -1.84
C ARG A 54 -11.11 4.74 -1.60
N ARG A 55 -10.44 4.28 -2.67
CA ARG A 55 -9.12 3.66 -2.55
C ARG A 55 -8.07 4.62 -2.01
N LEU A 56 -8.15 5.91 -2.36
CA LEU A 56 -7.25 6.94 -1.84
C LEU A 56 -7.44 7.12 -0.32
N GLU A 57 -8.68 7.10 0.15
CA GLU A 57 -9.01 7.20 1.57
C GLU A 57 -8.48 5.99 2.35
N GLU A 58 -8.72 4.77 1.87
CA GLU A 58 -8.17 3.54 2.48
C GLU A 58 -6.62 3.58 2.56
N LEU A 59 -5.97 4.11 1.53
CA LEU A 59 -4.51 4.24 1.49
C LEU A 59 -4.00 5.28 2.48
N LYS A 60 -4.72 6.40 2.67
CA LYS A 60 -4.40 7.41 3.69
C LYS A 60 -4.56 6.85 5.10
N GLU A 61 -5.64 6.12 5.37
CA GLU A 61 -5.82 5.45 6.66
C GLU A 61 -4.72 4.42 6.93
N SER A 62 -4.34 3.65 5.91
CA SER A 62 -3.23 2.71 5.99
C SER A 62 -1.90 3.44 6.27
N GLN A 63 -1.68 4.59 5.65
CA GLN A 63 -0.51 5.44 5.89
C GLN A 63 -0.44 5.90 7.35
N THR A 64 -1.56 6.36 7.91
CA THR A 64 -1.64 6.78 9.31
C THR A 64 -1.36 5.62 10.27
N LYS A 65 -1.93 4.44 10.01
CA LYS A 65 -1.67 3.23 10.80
C LYS A 65 -0.19 2.84 10.78
N ILE A 66 0.43 2.85 9.60
CA ILE A 66 1.86 2.54 9.43
C ILE A 66 2.72 3.55 10.19
N SER A 67 2.43 4.85 10.04
CA SER A 67 3.16 5.89 10.75
C SER A 67 3.09 5.71 12.26
N ARG A 68 1.93 5.32 12.78
CA ARG A 68 1.75 5.07 14.22
C ARG A 68 2.60 3.88 14.68
N LEU A 69 2.51 2.74 13.98
CA LEU A 69 3.27 1.53 14.32
C LEU A 69 4.79 1.76 14.28
N ILE A 70 5.27 2.52 13.28
CA ILE A 70 6.69 2.88 13.19
C ILE A 70 7.09 3.78 14.35
N SER A 71 6.29 4.80 14.70
CA SER A 71 6.60 5.68 15.83
C SER A 71 6.63 4.92 17.16
N GLU A 72 5.72 3.96 17.36
CA GLU A 72 5.70 3.10 18.54
C GLU A 72 6.97 2.24 18.61
N ALA A 73 7.36 1.59 17.51
CA ALA A 73 8.58 0.79 17.44
C ALA A 73 9.87 1.64 17.58
N ASN A 74 9.87 2.87 17.05
CA ASN A 74 11.00 3.79 17.19
C ASN A 74 11.20 4.24 18.64
N ALA A 75 10.12 4.49 19.37
CA ALA A 75 10.18 4.82 20.80
C ALA A 75 10.71 3.66 21.66
N GLY A 76 10.41 2.41 21.26
CA GLY A 76 10.90 1.19 21.91
C GLY A 76 12.29 0.74 21.46
N ASN A 77 12.87 1.38 20.43
CA ASN A 77 14.08 0.92 19.74
C ASN A 77 13.93 -0.54 19.23
N ASP A 78 12.71 -0.91 18.84
CA ASP A 78 12.31 -2.22 18.39
C ASP A 78 12.60 -2.43 16.89
N ILE A 79 12.72 -3.70 16.50
CA ILE A 79 12.85 -4.11 15.10
C ILE A 79 11.48 -4.54 14.59
N LEU A 80 11.06 -4.02 13.44
CA LEU A 80 9.80 -4.39 12.81
C LEU A 80 10.02 -5.58 11.89
N GLU A 81 9.26 -6.65 12.09
CA GLU A 81 9.15 -7.74 11.12
C GLU A 81 8.03 -7.44 10.14
N ILE A 82 8.36 -7.30 8.86
CA ILE A 82 7.40 -6.95 7.80
C ILE A 82 7.34 -8.09 6.80
N ASN A 83 6.12 -8.59 6.60
CA ASN A 83 5.78 -9.59 5.60
C ASN A 83 4.65 -9.04 4.72
N ALA A 84 4.93 -8.83 3.43
CA ALA A 84 3.94 -8.41 2.45
C ALA A 84 3.88 -9.46 1.35
N THR A 85 2.74 -10.14 1.24
CA THR A 85 2.47 -11.13 0.20
C THR A 85 1.36 -10.65 -0.72
N ILE A 86 1.50 -10.90 -2.01
CA ILE A 86 0.44 -10.71 -2.99
C ILE A 86 -0.16 -12.07 -3.31
N ASP A 87 -1.46 -12.18 -3.04
CA ASP A 87 -2.29 -13.34 -3.34
C ASP A 87 -3.00 -13.13 -4.69
N ILE A 88 -2.65 -13.92 -5.71
CA ILE A 88 -3.23 -13.80 -7.05
C ILE A 88 -4.13 -15.00 -7.32
N LYS A 89 -5.44 -14.74 -7.46
CA LYS A 89 -6.44 -15.74 -7.84
C LYS A 89 -6.99 -15.43 -9.22
N ILE A 90 -6.82 -16.35 -10.16
CA ILE A 90 -7.45 -16.29 -11.48
C ILE A 90 -8.81 -16.98 -11.38
N ASN A 91 -9.87 -16.18 -11.30
CA ASN A 91 -11.24 -16.67 -11.36
C ASN A 91 -11.69 -16.64 -12.83
N GLN A 92 -11.90 -17.82 -13.42
CA GLN A 92 -12.58 -18.00 -14.70
C GLN A 92 -14.09 -18.08 -14.48
#